data_AF-A0A9E7MYR6-F1
#
_entry.id   AF-A0A9E7MYR6-F1
#
_cell.length_a   1.000
_cell.length_b   1.000
_cell.length_c   1.000
_cell.angle_alpha   90.00
_cell.angle_beta   90.00
_cell.angle_gamma   90.00
#
_symmetry.space_group_name_H-M   'P 1'
#
loop_
_entity.id
_entity.type
_entity.pdbx_description
1 polymer ?
#
loop_
_entity_poly.entity_id
_entity_poly.type
_entity_poly.pdbx_seq_one_letter_code
_entity_poly.pdbx_strand_id
1 'polypeptide(L)'
;MRKVIKFAVLPIILVMMFFMWGVFVVKPIPVVLAVDDNTSVSIENPLPPYAFLSNGYLKIDISNQSPLYPGFGEGLSPDTVYVFNDVFEIYNNETETGESVICVSVTSPTPAIGLFVSPYTGTWSQSIEFEVPANQSVKVGMRFDTAGLPLGDYNQHITIQAFGGSCE
;
A
#
# COMPACT_ATOMS: atom_id res chain seq x y z
N MET A 1 -1.25 48.18 -56.39
CA MET A 1 0.00 47.42 -56.15
C MET A 1 -0.09 46.71 -54.80
N ARG A 2 0.10 45.37 -54.77
CA ARG A 2 0.73 44.50 -53.75
C ARG A 2 0.73 44.97 -52.28
N LYS A 3 0.43 44.18 -51.23
CA LYS A 3 0.29 42.72 -51.05
C LYS A 3 -0.48 42.50 -49.73
N VAL A 4 -1.34 41.49 -49.71
CA VAL A 4 -1.94 40.91 -48.50
C VAL A 4 -0.83 40.17 -47.75
N ILE A 5 -0.54 40.57 -46.51
CA ILE A 5 0.35 39.80 -45.62
C ILE A 5 -0.53 39.10 -44.59
N LYS A 6 -0.68 37.79 -44.78
CA LYS A 6 -1.23 36.88 -43.78
C LYS A 6 -0.15 36.65 -42.72
N PHE A 7 -0.43 36.99 -41.47
CA PHE A 7 0.26 36.41 -40.31
C PHE A 7 -0.78 35.71 -39.44
N ALA A 8 -0.97 34.44 -39.74
CA ALA A 8 -1.61 33.46 -38.86
C ALA A 8 -0.60 33.11 -37.76
N VAL A 9 -0.64 33.86 -36.66
CA VAL A 9 0.17 33.70 -35.45
C VAL A 9 -0.74 34.28 -34.36
N LEU A 10 -1.37 33.60 -33.41
CA LEU A 10 -1.18 32.27 -32.85
C LEU A 10 -2.39 32.02 -31.91
N PRO A 11 -3.35 31.11 -32.18
CA PRO A 11 -4.28 30.62 -31.14
C PRO A 11 -3.62 29.60 -30.21
N ILE A 12 -2.29 29.43 -30.29
CA ILE A 12 -1.52 28.40 -29.58
C ILE A 12 -1.29 28.75 -28.10
N ILE A 13 -1.41 30.03 -27.70
CA ILE A 13 -1.23 30.42 -26.28
C ILE A 13 -2.33 29.85 -25.38
N LEU A 14 -3.54 29.63 -25.91
CA LEU A 14 -4.66 29.13 -25.09
C LEU A 14 -4.72 27.60 -25.02
N VAL A 15 -4.11 26.90 -25.99
CA VAL A 15 -4.01 25.43 -25.96
C VAL A 15 -2.87 24.96 -25.05
N MET A 16 -1.83 25.78 -24.83
CA MET A 16 -0.67 25.38 -24.03
C MET A 16 -0.90 25.46 -22.51
N MET A 17 -1.88 26.23 -22.03
CA MET A 17 -2.25 26.25 -20.60
C MET A 17 -3.13 25.08 -20.16
N PHE A 18 -3.71 24.31 -21.09
CA PHE A 18 -4.50 23.12 -20.75
C PHE A 18 -3.67 21.84 -20.56
N PHE A 19 -2.36 21.87 -20.82
CA PHE A 19 -1.49 20.69 -20.69
C PHE A 19 -0.83 20.53 -19.31
N MET A 20 -1.18 21.34 -18.31
CA MET A 20 -0.58 21.27 -16.96
C MET A 20 -1.50 20.78 -15.84
N TRP A 21 -2.66 20.24 -16.16
CA TRP A 21 -3.28 19.24 -15.29
C TRP A 21 -3.29 17.93 -16.03
N GLY A 22 -2.10 17.31 -16.08
CA GLY A 22 -2.05 15.86 -16.13
C GLY A 22 -2.97 15.35 -15.03
N VAL A 23 -4.09 14.76 -15.43
CA VAL A 23 -4.96 14.06 -14.52
C VAL A 23 -4.11 12.88 -14.04
N PHE A 24 -3.42 13.06 -12.92
CA PHE A 24 -2.77 11.96 -12.24
C PHE A 24 -3.89 11.09 -11.71
N VAL A 25 -4.37 10.18 -12.55
CA VAL A 25 -5.03 8.99 -12.05
C VAL A 25 -3.91 8.16 -11.43
N VAL A 26 -3.60 8.47 -10.16
CA VAL A 26 -2.90 7.52 -9.29
C VAL A 26 -3.88 6.38 -9.12
N LYS A 27 -3.82 5.41 -10.04
CA LYS A 27 -4.60 4.18 -9.92
C LYS A 27 -4.01 3.43 -8.74
N PRO A 28 -4.76 3.25 -7.63
CA PRO A 28 -4.29 2.39 -6.57
C PRO A 28 -4.09 0.98 -7.11
N ILE A 29 -3.08 0.32 -6.55
CA ILE A 29 -2.57 -0.96 -6.99
C ILE A 29 -3.66 -2.02 -6.82
N PRO A 30 -3.95 -2.83 -7.86
CA PRO A 30 -4.71 -4.04 -7.65
C PRO A 30 -3.88 -4.95 -6.74
N VAL A 31 -4.43 -5.34 -5.58
CA VAL A 31 -4.03 -6.59 -4.95
C VAL A 31 -4.35 -7.65 -5.99
N VAL A 32 -3.32 -8.15 -6.69
CA VAL A 32 -3.50 -9.21 -7.67
C VAL A 32 -3.73 -10.49 -6.89
N LEU A 33 -4.98 -10.71 -6.52
CA LEU A 33 -5.51 -11.98 -6.11
C LEU A 33 -5.47 -12.89 -7.36
N ALA A 34 -4.73 -13.99 -7.29
CA ALA A 34 -4.91 -15.08 -8.24
C ALA A 34 -6.11 -15.92 -7.76
N VAL A 35 -7.28 -15.31 -7.76
CA VAL A 35 -8.56 -15.96 -7.47
C VAL A 35 -9.36 -15.94 -8.77
N ASP A 36 -10.02 -17.04 -9.07
CA ASP A 36 -10.90 -17.20 -10.24
C ASP A 36 -11.80 -15.96 -10.42
N ASP A 37 -12.02 -15.52 -11.66
CA ASP A 37 -12.50 -14.18 -12.10
C ASP A 37 -13.88 -13.70 -11.55
N ASN A 38 -14.47 -14.35 -10.54
CA ASN A 38 -15.84 -14.11 -10.07
C ASN A 38 -16.00 -13.72 -8.58
N THR A 39 -14.94 -13.58 -7.78
CA THR A 39 -15.08 -13.20 -6.36
C THR A 39 -13.99 -12.22 -5.89
N SER A 40 -14.40 -11.00 -5.52
CA SER A 40 -13.54 -10.05 -4.79
C SER A 40 -13.60 -10.36 -3.28
N VAL A 41 -12.79 -11.32 -2.83
CA VAL A 41 -12.69 -11.65 -1.40
C VAL A 41 -11.65 -10.72 -0.77
N SER A 42 -12.07 -9.94 0.23
CA SER A 42 -11.15 -9.11 1.05
C SER A 42 -10.70 -9.97 2.23
N ILE A 43 -9.41 -10.29 2.28
CA ILE A 43 -8.83 -11.12 3.36
C ILE A 43 -8.07 -10.26 4.37
N GLU A 44 -7.77 -9.02 4.04
CA GLU A 44 -7.01 -8.09 4.84
C GLU A 44 -7.90 -7.20 5.73
N ASN A 45 -7.59 -7.17 7.02
CA ASN A 45 -8.22 -6.26 7.98
C ASN A 45 -7.15 -5.33 8.57
N PRO A 46 -7.24 -4.01 8.38
CA PRO A 46 -6.35 -3.05 9.02
C PRO A 46 -6.57 -3.01 10.53
N LEU A 47 -5.49 -2.80 11.27
CA LEU A 47 -5.51 -2.58 12.71
C LEU A 47 -5.14 -1.11 13.03
N PRO A 48 -6.07 -0.32 13.62
CA PRO A 48 -5.78 1.03 14.10
C PRO A 48 -4.64 1.06 15.13
N PRO A 49 -3.94 2.20 15.31
CA PRO A 49 -4.30 3.53 14.82
C PRO A 49 -3.63 3.91 13.50
N TYR A 50 -2.75 3.08 12.93
CA TYR A 50 -1.96 3.47 11.76
C TYR A 50 -2.42 2.83 10.45
N ALA A 51 -3.27 1.81 10.52
CA ALA A 51 -3.86 1.20 9.34
C ALA A 51 -5.38 1.40 9.29
N PHE A 52 -5.92 1.58 8.09
CA PHE A 52 -7.36 1.67 7.81
C PHE A 52 -7.68 1.28 6.38
N LEU A 53 -8.97 0.99 6.10
CA LEU A 53 -9.46 0.79 4.75
C LEU A 53 -9.88 2.13 4.17
N SER A 54 -9.44 2.42 2.95
CA SER A 54 -9.84 3.60 2.19
C SER A 54 -10.14 3.20 0.77
N ASN A 55 -11.41 3.35 0.35
CA ASN A 55 -11.89 2.94 -0.98
C ASN A 55 -11.62 1.45 -1.29
N GLY A 56 -11.70 0.57 -0.30
CA GLY A 56 -11.44 -0.86 -0.45
C GLY A 56 -9.96 -1.25 -0.47
N TYR A 57 -9.04 -0.32 -0.16
CA TYR A 57 -7.61 -0.62 -0.07
C TYR A 57 -7.12 -0.48 1.37
N LEU A 58 -6.27 -1.43 1.79
CA LEU A 58 -5.46 -1.30 2.99
C LEU A 58 -4.49 -0.12 2.84
N LYS A 59 -4.61 0.87 3.72
CA LYS A 59 -3.68 1.98 3.85
C LYS A 59 -3.01 1.96 5.21
N ILE A 60 -1.71 2.21 5.19
CA ILE A 60 -0.91 2.44 6.40
C ILE A 60 -0.40 3.87 6.29
N ASP A 61 -0.89 4.74 7.17
CA ASP A 61 -0.63 6.18 7.14
C ASP A 61 -0.17 6.67 8.51
N ILE A 62 1.12 6.95 8.59
CA ILE A 62 1.79 7.48 9.78
C ILE A 62 2.15 8.94 9.49
N SER A 63 1.12 9.76 9.26
CA SER A 63 1.25 11.19 9.01
C SER A 63 0.22 11.97 9.84
N ASN A 64 0.35 13.29 9.88
CA ASN A 64 -0.65 14.15 10.52
C ASN A 64 -1.92 14.36 9.66
N GLN A 65 -1.93 13.86 8.42
CA GLN A 65 -3.07 13.85 7.51
C GLN A 65 -3.91 12.58 7.64
N SER A 66 -3.43 11.56 8.36
CA SER A 66 -4.16 10.33 8.60
C SER A 66 -5.51 10.61 9.28
N PRO A 67 -6.62 9.98 8.84
CA PRO A 67 -7.91 10.09 9.53
C PRO A 67 -7.86 9.52 10.97
N LEU A 68 -6.83 8.75 11.29
CA LEU A 68 -6.57 8.16 12.60
C LEU A 68 -5.44 8.89 13.37
N TYR A 69 -5.08 10.10 12.95
CA TYR A 69 -4.03 10.89 13.57
C TYR A 69 -4.30 11.12 15.08
N PRO A 70 -3.38 10.77 15.98
CA PRO A 70 -3.60 10.84 17.43
C PRO A 70 -3.58 12.28 18.00
N GLY A 71 -3.35 13.30 17.17
CA GLY A 71 -3.33 14.71 17.59
C GLY A 71 -1.94 15.26 17.93
N PHE A 72 -0.87 14.48 17.77
CA PHE A 72 0.51 14.92 17.97
C PHE A 72 1.49 14.21 17.00
N GLY A 73 2.59 14.88 16.68
CA GLY A 73 3.63 14.40 15.76
C GLY A 73 3.33 14.71 14.29
N GLU A 74 4.35 14.65 13.43
CA GLU A 74 4.17 14.87 11.97
C GLU A 74 4.46 13.61 11.14
N GLY A 75 4.77 12.49 11.82
CA GLY A 75 5.08 11.22 11.20
C GLY A 75 6.26 10.53 11.90
N LEU A 76 7.09 9.85 11.12
CA LEU A 76 8.29 9.17 11.61
C LEU A 76 9.48 10.15 11.68
N SER A 77 10.22 10.14 12.78
CA SER A 77 11.46 10.91 12.90
C SER A 77 12.53 10.37 11.95
N PRO A 78 13.44 11.23 11.44
CA PRO A 78 14.60 10.77 10.68
C PRO A 78 15.55 9.93 11.56
N ASP A 79 16.40 9.14 10.91
CA ASP A 79 17.46 8.37 11.56
C ASP A 79 17.01 7.50 12.73
N THR A 80 15.81 6.93 12.62
CA THR A 80 15.14 6.16 13.68
C THR A 80 14.56 4.86 13.12
N VAL A 81 14.56 3.82 13.94
CA VAL A 81 13.89 2.55 13.64
C VAL A 81 12.62 2.44 14.47
N TYR A 82 11.49 2.27 13.79
CA TYR A 82 10.19 2.03 14.40
C TYR A 82 9.75 0.59 14.15
N VAL A 83 9.08 -0.02 15.13
CA VAL A 83 8.51 -1.36 15.01
C VAL A 83 7.08 -1.32 15.52
N PHE A 84 6.15 -1.70 14.64
CA PHE A 84 4.73 -1.80 14.94
C PHE A 84 4.35 -3.28 14.88
N ASN A 85 4.02 -3.87 16.03
CA ASN A 85 3.77 -5.31 16.12
C ASN A 85 2.57 -5.76 15.29
N ASP A 86 1.45 -5.05 15.37
CA ASP A 86 0.19 -5.43 14.76
C ASP A 86 -0.27 -4.27 13.88
N VAL A 87 -0.11 -4.38 12.56
CA VAL A 87 -0.48 -3.33 11.60
C VAL A 87 -1.73 -3.72 10.81
N PHE A 88 -1.77 -4.95 10.35
CA PHE A 88 -2.96 -5.54 9.74
C PHE A 88 -3.00 -7.03 10.04
N GLU A 89 -4.16 -7.65 9.86
CA GLU A 89 -4.31 -9.09 9.91
C GLU A 89 -4.83 -9.62 8.58
N ILE A 90 -4.48 -10.85 8.27
CA ILE A 90 -5.04 -11.61 7.15
C ILE A 90 -5.94 -12.68 7.75
N TYR A 91 -7.21 -12.68 7.37
CA TYR A 91 -8.23 -13.62 7.82
C TYR A 91 -8.68 -14.50 6.66
N ASN A 92 -8.61 -15.82 6.82
CA ASN A 92 -9.13 -16.76 5.85
C ASN A 92 -10.59 -17.10 6.18
N ASN A 93 -11.55 -16.43 5.54
CA ASN A 93 -12.94 -16.86 5.59
C ASN A 93 -13.17 -18.03 4.62
N GLU A 94 -13.18 -19.26 5.13
CA GLU A 94 -13.30 -20.47 4.30
C GLU A 94 -14.57 -20.48 3.43
N THR A 95 -15.64 -19.84 3.89
CA THR A 95 -16.90 -19.75 3.12
C THR A 95 -16.76 -18.83 1.90
N GLU A 96 -15.85 -17.87 1.95
CA GLU A 96 -15.57 -16.93 0.86
C GLU A 96 -14.41 -17.39 -0.02
N THR A 97 -13.34 -17.93 0.58
CA THR A 97 -12.14 -18.39 -0.13
C THR A 97 -12.33 -19.77 -0.74
N GLY A 98 -13.15 -20.64 -0.13
CA GLY A 98 -13.29 -22.05 -0.51
C GLY A 98 -12.10 -22.92 -0.08
N GLU A 99 -11.15 -22.36 0.69
CA GLU A 99 -9.86 -22.98 0.95
C GLU A 99 -9.62 -23.23 2.44
N SER A 100 -9.28 -24.48 2.77
CA SER A 100 -9.01 -24.88 4.16
C SER A 100 -7.73 -24.26 4.75
N VAL A 101 -6.81 -23.85 3.87
CA VAL A 101 -5.57 -23.11 4.16
C VAL A 101 -5.30 -22.22 2.96
N ILE A 102 -4.83 -20.98 3.21
CA ILE A 102 -4.25 -20.13 2.16
C ILE A 102 -2.79 -19.85 2.48
N CYS A 103 -1.94 -19.84 1.46
CA CYS A 103 -0.58 -19.34 1.55
C CYS A 103 -0.56 -17.86 1.17
N VAL A 104 -0.03 -17.01 2.05
CA VAL A 104 0.01 -15.56 1.87
C VAL A 104 1.45 -15.08 1.79
N SER A 105 1.77 -14.32 0.74
CA SER A 105 3.02 -13.60 0.59
C SER A 105 2.79 -12.09 0.73
N VAL A 106 3.60 -11.43 1.56
CA VAL A 106 3.62 -9.98 1.69
C VAL A 106 5.02 -9.49 1.35
N THR A 107 5.11 -8.58 0.38
CA THR A 107 6.39 -8.06 -0.12
C THR A 107 6.43 -6.54 -0.10
N SER A 108 7.56 -6.01 0.39
CA SER A 108 7.89 -4.59 0.41
C SER A 108 8.81 -4.22 -0.76
N PRO A 109 8.63 -3.03 -1.37
CA PRO A 109 9.47 -2.59 -2.49
C PRO A 109 10.83 -2.03 -2.04
N THR A 110 11.04 -1.84 -0.74
CA THR A 110 12.22 -1.17 -0.17
C THR A 110 12.68 -1.82 1.13
N PRO A 111 13.99 -1.90 1.42
CA PRO A 111 14.49 -2.41 2.69
C PRO A 111 14.18 -1.47 3.87
N ALA A 112 13.78 -0.22 3.60
CA ALA A 112 13.32 0.71 4.62
C ALA A 112 12.00 0.26 5.30
N ILE A 113 11.25 -0.64 4.65
CA ILE A 113 10.03 -1.23 5.18
C ILE A 113 10.29 -2.73 5.35
N GLY A 114 10.43 -3.17 6.59
CA GLY A 114 10.53 -4.57 6.97
C GLY A 114 9.18 -5.13 7.39
N LEU A 115 8.98 -6.42 7.15
CA LEU A 115 7.77 -7.18 7.41
C LEU A 115 8.10 -8.35 8.35
N PHE A 116 7.13 -8.72 9.20
CA PHE A 116 7.23 -9.90 10.05
C PHE A 116 5.84 -10.38 10.46
N VAL A 117 5.72 -11.69 10.72
CA VAL A 117 4.54 -12.25 11.40
C VAL A 117 4.64 -11.90 12.87
N SER A 118 3.57 -11.33 13.43
CA SER A 118 3.55 -10.83 14.80
C SER A 118 3.66 -11.98 15.83
N PRO A 119 4.30 -11.75 17.00
CA PRO A 119 4.94 -10.51 17.44
C PRO A 119 6.37 -10.34 16.89
N TYR A 120 6.93 -9.14 17.00
CA TYR A 120 8.33 -8.90 16.63
C TYR A 120 9.30 -9.67 17.53
N THR A 121 10.10 -10.54 16.92
CA THR A 121 11.11 -11.38 17.60
C THR A 121 12.55 -10.88 17.41
N GLY A 122 12.73 -9.69 16.83
CA GLY A 122 14.04 -9.16 16.46
C GLY A 122 14.44 -9.42 15.01
N THR A 123 13.64 -10.20 14.27
CA THR A 123 13.86 -10.48 12.84
C THR A 123 12.77 -9.84 11.98
N TRP A 124 13.16 -9.39 10.80
CA TRP A 124 12.27 -8.86 9.76
C TRP A 124 12.81 -9.27 8.39
N SER A 125 11.94 -9.25 7.38
CA SER A 125 12.30 -9.50 5.99
C SER A 125 11.63 -8.48 5.07
N GLN A 126 12.16 -8.29 3.86
CA GLN A 126 11.44 -7.52 2.84
C GLN A 126 10.27 -8.30 2.23
N SER A 127 10.30 -9.62 2.35
CA SER A 127 9.23 -10.52 1.91
C SER A 127 9.01 -11.59 2.97
N ILE A 128 7.75 -11.77 3.37
CA ILE A 128 7.34 -12.82 4.30
C ILE A 128 6.30 -13.70 3.63
N GLU A 129 6.31 -14.97 4.00
CA GLU A 129 5.34 -15.95 3.55
C GLU A 129 4.84 -16.75 4.76
N PHE A 130 3.52 -16.97 4.84
CA PHE A 130 2.89 -17.67 5.95
C PHE A 130 1.55 -18.28 5.55
N GLU A 131 1.15 -19.33 6.26
CA GLU A 131 -0.14 -19.99 6.07
C GLU A 131 -1.22 -19.40 6.98
N VAL A 132 -2.44 -19.29 6.47
CA VAL A 132 -3.63 -18.89 7.24
C VAL A 132 -4.68 -20.00 7.16
N PRO A 133 -4.87 -20.78 8.23
CA PRO A 133 -5.88 -21.83 8.27
C PRO A 133 -7.31 -21.28 8.20
N ALA A 134 -8.26 -22.14 7.81
CA ALA A 134 -9.67 -21.83 7.73
C ALA A 134 -10.22 -21.17 9.01
N ASN A 135 -10.89 -20.04 8.82
CA ASN A 135 -11.53 -19.24 9.86
C ASN A 135 -10.56 -18.79 10.96
N GLN A 136 -9.28 -18.61 10.61
CA GLN A 136 -8.25 -18.06 11.48
C GLN A 136 -7.65 -16.78 10.89
N SER A 137 -6.99 -16.00 11.73
CA SER A 137 -6.22 -14.83 11.30
C SER A 137 -4.76 -14.90 11.69
N VAL A 138 -3.91 -14.34 10.83
CA VAL A 138 -2.49 -14.11 11.11
C VAL A 138 -2.23 -12.62 11.05
N LYS A 139 -1.56 -12.10 12.08
CA LYS A 139 -1.22 -10.69 12.18
C LYS A 139 0.14 -10.42 11.57
N VAL A 140 0.24 -9.29 10.88
CA VAL A 140 1.47 -8.80 10.26
C VAL A 140 1.87 -7.50 10.92
N GLY A 141 3.12 -7.46 11.35
CA GLY A 141 3.79 -6.28 11.85
C GLY A 141 4.74 -5.69 10.81
N MET A 142 5.10 -4.43 11.03
CA MET A 142 5.98 -3.68 10.13
C MET A 142 7.06 -2.94 10.90
N ARG A 143 8.26 -2.95 10.33
CA ARG A 143 9.42 -2.17 10.75
C ARG A 143 9.65 -1.05 9.75
N PHE A 144 9.85 0.17 10.22
CA PHE A 144 10.23 1.30 9.38
C PHE A 144 11.62 1.79 9.80
N ASP A 145 12.53 1.88 8.85
CA ASP A 145 13.89 2.35 9.05
C ASP A 145 14.09 3.65 8.27
N THR A 146 14.20 4.76 9.00
CA THR A 146 14.37 6.09 8.43
C THR A 146 15.84 6.53 8.39
N ALA A 147 16.79 5.64 8.69
CA ALA A 147 18.21 5.92 8.64
C ALA A 147 18.66 6.36 7.25
N GLY A 148 19.26 7.56 7.17
CA GLY A 148 19.76 8.11 5.92
C GLY A 148 18.67 8.55 4.92
N LEU A 149 17.39 8.52 5.31
CA LEU A 149 16.31 9.05 4.50
C LEU A 149 16.21 10.58 4.68
N PRO A 150 16.17 11.37 3.60
CA PRO A 150 15.90 12.81 3.71
C PRO A 150 14.49 13.08 4.24
N LEU A 151 14.27 14.27 4.79
CA LEU A 151 12.93 14.72 5.18
C LEU A 151 12.02 14.84 3.95
N GLY A 152 10.76 14.42 4.09
CA GLY A 152 9.75 14.52 3.05
C GLY A 152 8.69 13.42 3.16
N ASP A 153 7.77 13.43 2.19
CA ASP A 153 6.68 12.46 2.10
C ASP A 153 7.13 11.20 1.34
N TYR A 154 6.91 10.03 1.95
CA TYR A 154 7.23 8.74 1.36
C TYR A 154 5.95 7.97 1.07
N ASN A 155 5.70 7.71 -0.22
CA ASN A 155 4.61 6.88 -0.67
C ASN A 155 5.19 5.60 -1.25
N GLN A 156 4.94 4.47 -0.58
CA GLN A 156 5.43 3.16 -0.97
C GLN A 156 4.28 2.18 -1.07
N HIS A 157 4.52 1.11 -1.82
CA HIS A 157 3.49 0.16 -2.20
C HIS A 157 3.93 -1.26 -1.88
N ILE A 158 3.33 -1.85 -0.85
CA ILE A 158 3.50 -3.27 -0.56
C ILE A 158 2.59 -4.12 -1.46
N THR A 159 2.97 -5.35 -1.71
CA THR A 159 2.17 -6.33 -2.45
C THR A 159 1.75 -7.44 -1.49
N ILE A 160 0.47 -7.80 -1.51
CA ILE A 160 -0.08 -8.95 -0.80
C ILE A 160 -0.60 -9.92 -1.86
N GLN A 161 -0.21 -11.18 -1.78
CA GLN A 161 -0.69 -12.24 -2.65
C GLN A 161 -1.15 -13.40 -1.79
N ALA A 162 -2.24 -14.05 -2.17
CA ALA A 162 -2.76 -15.23 -1.49
C ALA A 162 -3.10 -16.31 -2.52
N PHE A 163 -2.75 -17.55 -2.20
CA PHE A 163 -3.00 -18.74 -3.01
C PHE A 163 -3.68 -19.80 -2.14
N GLY A 164 -4.63 -20.55 -2.71
CA GLY A 164 -5.23 -21.69 -2.04
C GLY A 164 -4.22 -22.81 -1.81
N GLY A 165 -4.22 -23.39 -0.61
CA GLY A 165 -3.31 -24.45 -0.21
C GLY A 165 -2.15 -23.99 0.68
N SER A 166 -1.26 -24.94 0.97
CA SER A 166 -0.04 -24.70 1.74
C SER A 166 1.01 -23.91 0.96
N CYS A 167 1.93 -23.28 1.68
CA CYS A 167 3.07 -22.61 1.06
C CYS A 167 4.09 -23.62 0.50
N GLU A 168 4.82 -23.24 -0.55
CA GLU A 168 5.79 -24.09 -1.27
C GLU A 168 7.25 -23.87 -0.84
#